data_AF-B4E3Z2-F1
#
_entry.id   AF-B4E3Z2-F1
#
_cell.length_a   1.000
_cell.length_b   1.000
_cell.length_c   1.000
_cell.angle_alpha   90.00
_cell.angle_beta   90.00
_cell.angle_gamma   90.00
#
_symmetry.space_group_name_H-M   'P 1'
#
loop_
_entity.id
_entity.type
_entity.pdbx_description
1 polymer ?
#
loop_
_entity_poly.entity_id
_entity_poly.type
_entity_poly.pdbx_seq_one_letter_code
_entity_poly.pdbx_strand_id
1 'polypeptide(L)'
;RTTPSYVAFTDTERLIGDAAKNQVALNPSNTVFDAKRLIGRKFTDDTVQADMKHWPFKVISDGGKPKIQAEYKSETKIFSPEEISSMILTKMKETAEAYLGKKVTSAVV
;
A
#
# COMPACT_ATOMS: atom_id res chain seq x y z
N ARG A 1 -3.50 -6.19 19.57
CA ARG A 1 -3.21 -4.87 18.94
C ARG A 1 -3.16 -5.09 17.43
N THR A 2 -3.59 -4.12 16.61
CA THR A 2 -3.66 -4.22 15.15
C THR A 2 -2.92 -3.05 14.51
N THR A 3 -2.37 -3.24 13.31
CA THR A 3 -1.77 -2.16 12.52
C THR A 3 -2.58 -1.96 11.24
N PRO A 4 -3.00 -0.72 10.91
CA PRO A 4 -3.71 -0.45 9.68
C PRO A 4 -2.92 -0.87 8.43
N SER A 5 -3.60 -1.39 7.42
CA SER A 5 -3.02 -1.73 6.12
C SER A 5 -2.94 -0.49 5.21
N TYR A 6 -2.18 0.51 5.66
CA TYR A 6 -1.99 1.79 4.97
C TYR A 6 -0.51 2.00 4.63
N VAL A 7 -0.24 2.53 3.44
CA VAL A 7 1.08 2.98 3.01
C VAL A 7 0.94 4.38 2.45
N ALA A 8 1.70 5.33 2.97
CA ALA A 8 1.74 6.69 2.45
C ALA A 8 3.13 7.05 1.93
N PHE A 9 3.14 7.72 0.79
CA PHE A 9 4.35 8.24 0.17
C PHE A 9 4.43 9.74 0.37
N THR A 10 5.59 10.21 0.81
CA THR A 10 5.89 11.63 1.02
C THR A 10 7.18 12.00 0.27
N ASP A 11 7.55 13.27 0.27
CA ASP A 11 8.78 13.72 -0.40
C ASP A 11 10.05 13.20 0.26
N THR A 12 9.99 12.82 1.53
CA THR A 12 11.16 12.39 2.31
C THR A 12 11.16 10.89 2.58
N GLU A 13 10.00 10.34 2.93
CA GLU A 13 9.90 8.98 3.45
C GLU A 13 8.61 8.26 3.05
N ARG A 14 8.61 6.95 3.32
CA ARG A 14 7.45 6.08 3.18
C ARG A 14 6.93 5.72 4.56
N LEU A 15 5.69 6.09 4.85
CA LEU A 15 5.01 5.78 6.11
C LEU A 15 4.16 4.53 5.94
N ILE A 16 4.07 3.70 6.99
CA ILE A 16 3.29 2.45 6.99
C ILE A 16 2.52 2.34 8.30
N GLY A 17 1.29 1.85 8.25
CA GLY A 17 0.49 1.62 9.44
C GLY A 17 -0.16 2.88 9.99
N ASP A 18 -0.13 3.05 11.31
CA ASP A 18 -0.77 4.18 11.98
C ASP A 18 -0.24 5.53 11.49
N ALA A 19 1.06 5.64 11.23
CA ALA A 19 1.66 6.85 10.69
C ALA A 19 1.06 7.24 9.32
N ALA A 20 0.86 6.26 8.44
CA ALA A 20 0.22 6.50 7.14
C ALA A 20 -1.27 6.86 7.29
N LYS A 21 -2.00 6.15 8.16
CA LYS A 21 -3.42 6.41 8.40
C LYS A 21 -3.67 7.81 8.97
N ASN A 22 -2.83 8.26 9.91
CA ASN A 22 -3.03 9.54 10.60
C ASN A 22 -2.90 10.75 9.68
N GLN A 23 -2.12 10.66 8.60
CA GLN A 23 -1.91 11.76 7.66
C GLN A 23 -2.78 11.68 6.39
N VAL A 24 -3.68 10.69 6.28
CA VAL A 24 -4.50 10.48 5.07
C VAL A 24 -5.31 11.71 4.68
N ALA A 25 -5.77 12.51 5.66
CA ALA A 25 -6.53 13.73 5.41
C ALA A 25 -5.68 14.85 4.76
N LEU A 26 -4.36 14.85 5.00
CA LEU A 26 -3.43 15.85 4.48
C LEU A 26 -2.82 15.44 3.14
N ASN A 27 -2.69 14.14 2.90
CA ASN A 27 -2.05 13.59 1.70
C ASN A 27 -2.86 12.41 1.12
N PRO A 28 -4.14 12.62 0.75
CA PRO A 28 -5.03 11.52 0.39
C PRO A 28 -4.60 10.82 -0.91
N SER A 29 -4.09 11.56 -1.90
CA SER A 29 -3.72 11.02 -3.21
C SER A 29 -2.51 10.09 -3.19
N ASN A 30 -1.62 10.24 -2.19
CA ASN A 30 -0.42 9.39 -2.03
C ASN A 30 -0.53 8.44 -0.84
N THR A 31 -1.72 8.30 -0.27
CA THR A 31 -1.99 7.37 0.84
C THR A 31 -2.84 6.21 0.34
N VAL A 32 -2.19 5.07 0.18
CA VAL A 32 -2.77 3.85 -0.36
C VAL A 32 -3.32 2.99 0.77
N PHE A 33 -4.55 2.54 0.61
CA PHE A 33 -5.22 1.55 1.45
C PHE A 33 -5.99 0.58 0.55
N ASP A 34 -6.54 -0.48 1.13
CA ASP A 34 -7.35 -1.46 0.39
C ASP A 34 -6.64 -2.14 -0.80
N ALA A 35 -5.31 -2.13 -0.85
CA ALA A 35 -4.51 -2.75 -1.91
C ALA A 35 -4.87 -4.23 -2.14
N LYS A 36 -5.32 -4.94 -1.10
CA LYS A 36 -5.81 -6.33 -1.18
C LYS A 36 -6.96 -6.52 -2.16
N ARG A 37 -7.79 -5.49 -2.41
CA ARG A 37 -8.89 -5.54 -3.39
C ARG A 37 -8.40 -5.63 -4.84
N LEU A 38 -7.16 -5.19 -5.10
CA LEU A 38 -6.55 -5.18 -6.44
C LEU A 38 -5.70 -6.42 -6.75
N ILE A 39 -5.23 -7.14 -5.73
CA ILE A 39 -4.32 -8.30 -5.92
C ILE A 39 -5.01 -9.39 -6.75
N GLY A 40 -4.32 -9.87 -7.78
CA GLY A 40 -4.81 -10.94 -8.66
C GLY A 40 -5.97 -10.54 -9.58
N ARG A 41 -6.36 -9.26 -9.61
CA ARG A 41 -7.43 -8.74 -10.49
C ARG A 41 -6.86 -8.18 -11.79
N LYS A 42 -7.72 -8.05 -12.80
CA LYS A 42 -7.42 -7.24 -13.99
C LYS A 42 -7.91 -5.82 -13.78
N PHE A 43 -7.27 -4.86 -14.44
CA PHE A 43 -7.68 -3.46 -14.35
C PHE A 43 -9.13 -3.27 -14.82
N THR A 44 -9.56 -4.03 -15.83
CA THR A 44 -10.89 -3.97 -16.43
C THR A 44 -11.99 -4.68 -15.64
N ASP A 45 -11.68 -5.33 -14.51
CA ASP A 45 -12.69 -6.02 -13.72
C ASP A 45 -13.70 -4.99 -13.16
N ASP A 46 -15.00 -5.27 -13.25
CA ASP A 46 -16.07 -4.35 -12.82
C ASP A 46 -15.91 -3.92 -11.35
N THR A 47 -15.46 -4.84 -10.50
CA THR A 47 -15.21 -4.55 -9.09
C THR A 47 -14.06 -3.56 -8.92
N VAL A 48 -13.00 -3.67 -9.72
CA VAL A 48 -11.88 -2.72 -9.69
C VAL A 48 -12.34 -1.34 -10.19
N GLN A 49 -13.10 -1.31 -11.29
CA GLN A 49 -13.64 -0.06 -11.83
C GLN A 49 -14.63 0.64 -10.87
N ALA A 50 -15.40 -0.13 -10.12
CA ALA A 50 -16.29 0.40 -9.09
C ALA A 50 -15.50 0.92 -7.88
N ASP A 51 -14.57 0.12 -7.34
CA ASP A 51 -13.77 0.48 -6.16
C ASP A 51 -12.91 1.75 -6.42
N MET A 52 -12.35 1.89 -7.64
CA MET A 52 -11.56 3.06 -8.04
C MET A 52 -12.30 4.40 -7.92
N LYS A 53 -13.63 4.40 -7.99
CA LYS A 53 -14.44 5.62 -7.84
C LYS A 53 -14.46 6.14 -6.40
N HIS A 54 -14.09 5.30 -5.44
CA HIS A 54 -14.12 5.60 -4.02
C HIS A 54 -12.74 5.88 -3.41
N TRP A 55 -11.68 5.68 -4.19
CA TRP A 55 -10.32 5.91 -3.71
C TRP A 55 -9.79 7.29 -4.10
N PRO A 56 -9.06 7.96 -3.19
CA PRO A 56 -8.43 9.24 -3.50
C PRO A 56 -7.12 9.10 -4.29
N PHE A 57 -6.53 7.91 -4.32
CA PHE A 57 -5.28 7.62 -5.03
C PHE A 57 -5.56 7.08 -6.44
N LYS A 58 -4.59 7.27 -7.34
CA LYS A 58 -4.75 6.92 -8.74
C LYS A 58 -4.36 5.46 -8.98
N VAL A 59 -5.23 4.73 -9.68
CA VAL A 59 -4.93 3.39 -10.22
C VAL A 59 -4.87 3.49 -11.73
N ILE A 60 -3.84 2.90 -12.33
CA ILE A 60 -3.59 2.86 -13.78
C ILE A 60 -3.54 1.42 -14.28
N SER A 61 -3.73 1.25 -15.59
CA SER A 61 -3.54 -0.03 -16.27
C SER A 61 -2.10 -0.12 -16.77
N ASP A 62 -1.40 -1.20 -16.41
CA ASP A 62 -0.11 -1.55 -16.97
C ASP A 62 -0.15 -3.02 -17.42
N GLY A 63 -0.10 -3.25 -18.73
CA GLY A 63 -0.28 -4.58 -19.31
C GLY A 63 -1.61 -5.25 -18.93
N GLY A 64 -2.67 -4.46 -18.69
CA GLY A 64 -3.99 -4.95 -18.25
C GLY A 64 -4.10 -5.26 -16.75
N LYS A 65 -3.01 -5.08 -15.97
CA LYS A 65 -3.01 -5.24 -14.52
C LYS A 65 -3.19 -3.88 -13.84
N PRO A 66 -3.94 -3.80 -12.73
CA PRO A 66 -4.06 -2.56 -11.98
C PRO A 66 -2.77 -2.27 -11.21
N LYS A 67 -2.25 -1.05 -11.34
CA LYS A 67 -1.12 -0.55 -10.55
C LYS A 67 -1.45 0.79 -9.93
N ILE A 68 -0.89 1.06 -8.76
CA ILE A 68 -1.10 2.29 -8.02
C ILE A 68 -0.02 3.30 -8.42
N GLN A 69 -0.43 4.50 -8.81
CA GLN A 69 0.46 5.62 -9.09
C GLN A 69 0.48 6.56 -7.87
N ALA A 70 1.68 6.88 -7.37
CA ALA A 70 1.87 7.83 -6.28
C ALA A 70 3.11 8.70 -6.54
N GLU A 71 3.09 9.92 -6.03
CA GLU A 71 4.28 10.78 -6.00
C GLU A 71 5.13 10.42 -4.77
N TYR A 72 6.40 10.13 -5.00
CA TYR A 72 7.35 9.80 -3.96
C TYR A 72 8.70 10.42 -4.26
N LYS A 73 9.22 11.25 -3.35
CA LYS A 73 10.48 11.99 -3.54
C LYS A 73 10.47 12.83 -4.83
N SER A 74 9.37 13.56 -5.06
CA SER A 74 9.16 14.38 -6.27
C SER A 74 9.20 13.61 -7.59
N GLU A 75 9.04 12.29 -7.56
CA GLU A 75 8.95 11.45 -8.75
C GLU A 75 7.66 10.62 -8.74
N THR A 76 7.01 10.54 -9.89
CA THR A 76 5.90 9.62 -10.10
C THR A 76 6.44 8.18 -10.04
N LYS A 77 5.94 7.40 -9.09
CA LYS A 77 6.22 5.97 -8.95
C LYS A 77 4.96 5.15 -9.21
N ILE A 78 5.17 3.97 -9.75
CA ILE A 78 4.12 3.00 -10.07
C ILE A 78 4.41 1.73 -9.28
N PHE A 79 3.44 1.29 -8.48
CA PHE A 79 3.56 0.12 -7.62
C PHE A 79 2.49 -0.90 -7.96
N SER A 80 2.85 -2.18 -7.95
CA SER A 80 1.86 -3.25 -7.98
C SER A 80 1.15 -3.36 -6.61
N PRO A 81 -0.09 -3.88 -6.57
CA PRO A 81 -0.79 -4.16 -5.31
C PRO A 81 0.00 -5.07 -4.36
N GLU A 82 0.77 -6.01 -4.91
CA GLU A 82 1.64 -6.93 -4.18
C GLU A 82 2.82 -6.19 -3.54
N GLU A 83 3.43 -5.21 -4.23
CA GLU A 83 4.48 -4.36 -3.66
C GLU A 83 3.96 -3.57 -2.46
N ILE A 84 2.78 -2.95 -2.56
CA ILE A 84 2.15 -2.25 -1.42
C ILE A 84 1.91 -3.21 -0.25
N SER A 85 1.41 -4.41 -0.53
CA SER A 85 1.17 -5.43 0.50
C SER A 85 2.47 -5.92 1.14
N SER A 86 3.55 -6.04 0.36
CA SER A 86 4.88 -6.41 0.86
C SER A 86 5.45 -5.37 1.84
N MET A 87 5.17 -4.08 1.64
CA MET A 87 5.59 -3.02 2.54
C MET A 87 4.89 -3.18 3.90
N ILE A 88 3.59 -3.49 3.88
CA ILE A 88 2.81 -3.77 5.10
C ILE A 88 3.37 -5.02 5.81
N LEU A 89 3.63 -6.12 5.09
CA LEU A 89 4.20 -7.33 5.68
C LEU A 89 5.60 -7.09 6.25
N THR A 90 6.40 -6.23 5.62
CA THR A 90 7.71 -5.82 6.15
C THR A 90 7.53 -5.12 7.49
N LYS A 91 6.54 -4.23 7.63
CA LYS A 91 6.24 -3.60 8.93
C LYS A 91 5.80 -4.61 9.99
N MET A 92 5.03 -5.62 9.60
CA MET A 92 4.59 -6.68 10.53
C MET A 92 5.75 -7.54 10.99
N LYS A 93 6.67 -7.86 10.06
CA LYS A 93 7.93 -8.53 10.36
C LYS A 93 8.77 -7.70 11.34
N GLU A 94 9.02 -6.42 11.06
CA GLU A 94 9.78 -5.53 11.96
C GLU A 94 9.17 -5.49 13.37
N THR A 95 7.85 -5.45 13.46
CA THR A 95 7.12 -5.46 14.75
C THR A 95 7.37 -6.76 15.50
N ALA A 96 7.33 -7.90 14.82
CA ALA A 96 7.63 -9.20 15.41
C ALA A 96 9.10 -9.32 15.81
N GLU A 97 10.02 -8.84 14.97
CA GLU A 97 11.46 -8.83 15.25
C GLU A 97 11.81 -7.97 16.47
N ALA A 98 11.18 -6.80 16.60
CA ALA A 98 11.34 -5.93 17.76
C ALA A 98 10.81 -6.57 19.05
N TYR A 99 9.69 -7.30 18.97
CA TYR A 99 9.14 -8.02 20.12
C TYR A 99 9.98 -9.24 20.52
N LEU A 100 10.47 -10.00 19.53
CA LEU A 100 11.21 -11.25 19.75
C LEU A 100 12.72 -11.04 19.96
N GLY A 101 13.26 -9.88 19.61
CA GLY A 101 14.69 -9.57 19.68
C GLY A 101 15.55 -10.34 18.67
N LYS A 102 14.96 -10.89 17.60
CA LYS A 102 15.66 -11.70 16.59
C LYS A 102 15.01 -11.59 15.22
N LYS A 103 15.76 -11.94 14.18
CA LYS A 103 15.29 -11.94 12.79
C LYS A 103 14.17 -12.97 12.58
N VAL A 104 13.12 -12.59 11.86
CA VAL A 104 11.99 -13.44 11.48
C VAL A 104 12.04 -13.69 9.97
N THR A 105 12.05 -14.95 9.56
CA THR A 105 12.19 -15.35 8.14
C THR A 105 10.99 -16.11 7.60
N SER A 106 10.29 -16.85 8.45
CA SER A 106 9.16 -17.70 8.04
C SER A 106 7.85 -17.11 8.57
N ALA A 107 6.82 -17.14 7.74
CA ALA A 107 5.48 -16.65 8.08
C ALA A 107 4.40 -17.51 7.38
N VAL A 108 3.23 -17.57 8.00
CA VAL A 108 1.98 -18.02 7.38
C VAL A 108 1.14 -16.76 7.18
N VAL A 109 0.67 -16.52 5.97
CA VAL A 109 -0.01 -15.28 5.54
C VAL A 109 -1.38 -15.61 4.98
#